data_AF-A0A382IGD6-F1
#
_entry.id   AF-A0A382IGD6-F1
#
_cell.length_a   1.000
_cell.length_b   1.000
_cell.length_c   1.000
_cell.angle_alpha   90.00
_cell.angle_beta   90.00
_cell.angle_gamma   90.00
#
_symmetry.space_group_name_H-M   'P 1'
#
loop_
_entity.id
_entity.type
_entity.pdbx_description
1 polymer ?
#
loop_
_entity_poly.entity_id
_entity_poly.type
_entity_poly.pdbx_seq_one_letter_code
_entity_poly.pdbx_strand_id
1 'polypeptide(L)'
;SGYSDAEMIDQIEYTVFPNFTVWPTIVAPLIYRFRPYEDDPSRSLFEVWMLCPIADDGTHPEPAEEHRLESDEAWASVKELGAYGPVIDQDIPNLPRIQKGLIASAKKSVSLGSYQESRIRALHETLDRYIAGEMDQ
;
A
#
# COMPACT_ATOMS: atom_id res chain seq x y z
N SER A 1 10.26 8.67 -27.03
CA SER A 1 10.34 8.54 -25.56
C SER A 1 11.10 7.26 -25.24
N GLY A 2 11.82 7.21 -24.11
CA GLY A 2 12.49 5.99 -23.64
C GLY A 2 11.61 5.08 -22.79
N TYR A 3 10.29 5.24 -22.89
CA TYR A 3 9.28 4.58 -22.04
C TYR A 3 8.40 3.66 -22.87
N SER A 4 7.96 2.55 -22.28
CA SER A 4 7.01 1.64 -22.90
C SER A 4 5.58 2.18 -22.84
N ASP A 5 4.72 1.73 -23.76
CA ASP A 5 3.30 2.11 -23.76
C ASP A 5 2.63 1.75 -22.43
N ALA A 6 2.97 0.59 -21.86
CA ALA A 6 2.45 0.13 -20.57
C ALA A 6 2.80 1.10 -19.43
N GLU A 7 4.02 1.60 -19.35
CA GLU A 7 4.42 2.60 -18.34
C GLU A 7 3.73 3.96 -18.51
N MET A 8 3.33 4.27 -19.75
CA MET A 8 2.63 5.52 -20.07
C MET A 8 1.13 5.46 -19.79
N ILE A 9 0.50 4.28 -19.91
CA ILE A 9 -0.97 4.15 -19.88
C ILE A 9 -1.50 3.34 -18.70
N ASP A 10 -0.77 2.33 -18.23
CA ASP A 10 -1.27 1.37 -17.24
C ASP A 10 -0.79 1.73 -15.83
N GLN A 11 -1.71 1.70 -14.87
CA GLN A 11 -1.37 1.70 -13.45
C GLN A 11 -1.04 0.28 -12.98
N ILE A 12 0.08 -0.25 -13.45
CA ILE A 12 0.55 -1.57 -13.04
C ILE A 12 0.97 -1.51 -11.57
N GLU A 13 0.37 -2.38 -10.78
CA GLU A 13 0.63 -2.52 -9.35
C GLU A 13 1.66 -3.62 -9.11
N TYR A 14 2.75 -3.28 -8.42
CA TYR A 14 3.74 -4.24 -7.95
C TYR A 14 3.71 -4.31 -6.43
N THR A 15 3.50 -5.50 -5.87
CA THR A 15 3.64 -5.74 -4.43
C THR A 15 4.94 -6.49 -4.17
N VAL A 16 5.85 -5.84 -3.44
CA VAL A 16 7.08 -6.41 -2.93
C VAL A 16 6.81 -6.90 -1.51
N PHE A 17 6.90 -8.21 -1.34
CA PHE A 17 6.76 -8.85 -0.04
C PHE A 17 7.80 -8.29 0.95
N PRO A 18 7.42 -7.98 2.21
CA PRO A 18 6.13 -8.30 2.83
C PRO A 18 5.05 -7.20 2.77
N ASN A 19 5.41 -5.94 2.49
CA ASN A 19 4.56 -4.83 2.87
C ASN A 19 4.74 -3.54 2.04
N PHE A 20 5.25 -3.66 0.82
CA PHE A 20 5.59 -2.51 -0.02
C PHE A 20 4.90 -2.62 -1.38
N THR A 21 4.06 -1.65 -1.72
CA THR A 21 3.33 -1.63 -3.00
C THR A 21 3.70 -0.38 -3.80
N VAL A 22 4.00 -0.56 -5.08
CA VAL A 22 4.49 0.49 -5.98
C VAL A 22 3.67 0.51 -7.26
N TRP A 23 3.24 1.69 -7.67
CA TRP A 23 2.72 2.00 -9.00
C TRP A 23 3.71 2.93 -9.70
N PRO A 24 4.68 2.40 -10.47
CA PRO A 24 5.77 3.17 -11.06
C PRO A 24 5.31 3.87 -12.35
N THR A 25 4.22 4.63 -12.29
CA THR A 25 3.70 5.36 -13.45
C THR A 25 4.26 6.78 -13.49
N ILE A 26 4.45 7.31 -14.69
CA ILE A 26 5.02 8.65 -14.89
C ILE A 26 4.06 9.75 -14.42
N VAL A 27 2.76 9.53 -14.60
CA VAL A 27 1.71 10.53 -14.29
C VAL A 27 1.22 10.47 -12.84
N ALA A 28 1.46 9.33 -12.18
CA ALA A 28 0.82 8.97 -10.92
C ALA A 28 1.71 8.01 -10.09
N PRO A 29 2.98 8.37 -9.79
CA PRO A 29 3.87 7.46 -9.08
C PRO A 29 3.48 7.39 -7.61
N LEU A 30 2.80 6.32 -7.23
CA LEU A 30 2.25 6.12 -5.90
C LEU A 30 2.94 4.94 -5.23
N ILE A 31 3.22 5.08 -3.94
CA ILE A 31 3.82 4.02 -3.14
C ILE A 31 3.08 3.94 -1.82
N TYR A 32 2.77 2.71 -1.43
CA TYR A 32 2.22 2.36 -0.13
C TYR A 32 3.20 1.49 0.65
N ARG A 33 3.35 1.77 1.94
CA ARG A 33 4.07 0.90 2.88
C ARG A 33 3.27 0.71 4.16
N PHE A 34 3.12 -0.54 4.58
CA PHE A 34 2.38 -0.92 5.79
C PHE A 34 3.33 -1.51 6.83
N ARG A 35 3.60 -0.80 7.92
CA ARG A 35 4.52 -1.27 8.96
C ARG A 35 3.76 -1.64 10.23
N PRO A 36 4.18 -2.68 10.98
CA PRO A 36 3.68 -2.89 12.34
C PRO A 36 3.86 -1.63 13.18
N TYR A 37 2.88 -1.32 14.02
CA TYR A 37 2.99 -0.23 14.99
C TYR A 37 3.31 -0.83 16.37
N GLU A 38 4.58 -0.73 16.75
CA GLU A 38 5.09 -1.35 17.99
C GLU A 38 4.76 -2.85 18.02
N ASP A 39 4.37 -3.37 19.19
CA ASP A 39 3.95 -4.76 19.39
C ASP A 39 2.42 -4.93 19.34
N ASP A 40 1.69 -3.95 18.81
CA ASP A 40 0.21 -4.00 18.73
C ASP A 40 -0.24 -4.62 17.39
N PRO A 41 -0.76 -5.86 17.37
CA PRO A 41 -1.21 -6.53 16.14
C PRO A 41 -2.50 -5.93 15.56
N SER A 42 -3.13 -4.98 16.25
CA SER A 42 -4.32 -4.26 15.78
C SER A 42 -3.99 -2.90 15.14
N ARG A 43 -2.71 -2.51 15.11
CA ARG A 43 -2.26 -1.21 14.60
C ARG A 43 -1.12 -1.36 13.60
N SER A 44 -1.11 -0.46 12.62
CA SER A 44 -0.05 -0.34 11.63
C SER A 44 0.18 1.12 11.27
N LEU A 45 1.40 1.45 10.88
CA LEU A 45 1.69 2.68 10.15
C LEU A 45 1.38 2.43 8.68
N PHE A 46 0.51 3.27 8.12
CA PHE A 46 0.27 3.32 6.68
C PHE A 46 0.95 4.57 6.12
N GLU A 47 1.96 4.37 5.29
CA GLU A 47 2.73 5.43 4.66
C GLU A 47 2.38 5.52 3.18
N VAL A 48 2.23 6.76 2.70
CA VAL A 48 1.97 7.08 1.30
C VAL A 48 3.06 7.99 0.80
N TRP A 49 3.72 7.60 -0.30
CA TRP A 49 4.70 8.46 -0.97
C TRP A 49 4.27 8.71 -2.41
N MET A 50 4.49 9.95 -2.86
CA MET A 50 4.46 10.28 -4.28
C MET A 50 5.88 10.60 -4.75
N LEU A 51 6.46 9.72 -5.57
CA LEU A 51 7.84 9.86 -6.05
C LEU A 51 7.86 10.27 -7.52
N CYS A 52 7.80 11.57 -7.77
CA CYS A 52 7.82 12.12 -9.12
C CYS A 52 9.15 11.80 -9.85
N PRO A 53 9.13 11.70 -11.19
CA PRO A 53 10.34 11.60 -11.99
C PRO A 53 11.32 12.75 -11.69
N ILE A 54 12.61 12.46 -11.84
CA ILE A 54 13.68 13.47 -11.75
C ILE A 54 13.44 14.53 -12.84
N ALA A 55 13.72 15.80 -12.53
CA ALA A 55 13.61 16.87 -13.49
C ALA A 55 14.52 16.65 -14.70
N ASP A 56 14.15 17.19 -15.86
CA ASP A 56 14.90 17.00 -17.12
C ASP A 56 16.37 17.51 -17.03
N ASP A 57 16.64 18.45 -16.13
CA ASP A 57 17.97 19.00 -15.86
C ASP A 57 18.80 18.14 -14.88
N GLY A 58 18.25 17.03 -14.41
CA GLY A 58 18.88 16.11 -13.46
C GLY A 58 18.90 16.62 -12.03
N THR A 59 18.21 17.73 -11.72
CA THR A 59 18.13 18.24 -10.35
C THR A 59 17.20 17.37 -9.50
N HIS A 60 17.57 17.24 -8.23
CA HIS A 60 16.76 16.58 -7.23
C HIS A 60 16.15 17.65 -6.33
N PRO A 61 14.82 17.68 -6.14
CA PRO A 61 14.25 18.52 -5.11
C PRO A 61 14.74 18.05 -3.74
N GLU A 62 14.72 18.97 -2.77
CA GLU A 62 14.90 18.59 -1.37
C GLU A 62 13.85 17.53 -0.98
N PRO A 63 14.19 16.56 -0.11
CA PRO A 63 13.22 15.60 0.40
C PRO A 63 11.99 16.30 0.98
N ALA A 64 10.80 15.78 0.67
CA ALA A 64 9.57 16.30 1.24
C ALA A 64 9.57 16.13 2.77
N GLU A 65 9.00 17.10 3.48
CA GLU A 65 8.77 16.97 4.92
C GLU A 65 7.76 15.85 5.21
N GLU A 66 7.99 15.11 6.29
CA GLU A 66 7.05 14.08 6.73
C GLU A 66 5.78 14.73 7.27
N HIS A 67 4.64 14.46 6.62
CA HIS A 67 3.32 14.81 7.13
C HIS A 67 2.72 13.60 7.85
N ARG A 68 2.74 13.64 9.18
CA ARG A 68 2.17 12.57 10.02
C ARG A 68 0.73 12.89 10.39
N LEU A 69 -0.17 12.01 9.97
CA LEU A 69 -1.59 12.09 10.27
C LEU A 69 -1.94 11.20 11.47
N GLU A 70 -2.81 11.71 12.33
CA GLU A 70 -3.51 10.93 13.34
C GLU A 70 -4.69 10.16 12.72
N SER A 71 -5.20 9.17 13.44
CA SER A 71 -6.19 8.21 12.90
C SER A 71 -7.55 8.81 12.50
N ASP A 72 -7.87 9.99 12.99
CA ASP A 72 -9.11 10.73 12.72
C ASP A 72 -8.94 11.86 11.71
N GLU A 73 -7.71 12.09 11.23
CA GLU A 73 -7.42 13.07 10.20
C GLU A 73 -7.66 12.48 8.80
N ALA A 74 -8.22 13.30 7.92
CA ALA A 74 -8.52 12.90 6.55
C ALA A 74 -7.27 13.01 5.67
N TRP A 75 -7.00 12.00 4.85
CA TRP A 75 -5.94 12.04 3.85
C TRP A 75 -6.18 13.14 2.82
N ALA A 76 -7.44 13.47 2.52
CA ALA A 76 -7.80 14.60 1.66
C ALA A 76 -7.37 15.98 2.22
N SER A 77 -7.00 16.08 3.50
CA SER A 77 -6.45 17.32 4.07
C SER A 77 -5.01 17.60 3.61
N VAL A 78 -4.28 16.56 3.20
CA VAL A 78 -2.92 16.66 2.65
C VAL A 78 -3.02 17.05 1.18
N LYS A 79 -2.84 18.33 0.88
CA LYS A 79 -3.04 18.90 -0.46
C LYS A 79 -2.15 18.25 -1.51
N GLU A 80 -0.96 17.83 -1.11
CA GLU A 80 0.03 17.17 -1.95
C GLU A 80 -0.52 15.88 -2.56
N LEU A 81 -1.42 15.16 -1.86
CA LEU A 81 -2.02 13.93 -2.37
C LEU A 81 -3.08 14.17 -3.45
N GLY A 82 -3.53 15.41 -3.65
CA GLY A 82 -4.49 15.76 -4.70
C GLY A 82 -5.71 14.84 -4.73
N ALA A 83 -5.93 14.17 -5.86
CA ALA A 83 -7.06 13.26 -6.03
C ALA A 83 -6.94 11.94 -5.24
N TYR A 84 -5.74 11.56 -4.79
CA TYR A 84 -5.54 10.32 -4.02
C TYR A 84 -6.07 10.42 -2.59
N GLY A 85 -5.96 11.58 -1.96
CA GLY A 85 -6.43 11.77 -0.58
C GLY A 85 -7.90 11.34 -0.38
N PRO A 86 -8.85 11.88 -1.17
CA PRO A 86 -10.25 11.46 -1.10
C PRO A 86 -10.53 10.00 -1.47
N VAL A 87 -9.67 9.38 -2.29
CA VAL A 87 -9.80 7.94 -2.62
C VAL A 87 -9.37 7.10 -1.43
N ILE A 88 -8.23 7.43 -0.82
CA ILE A 88 -7.75 6.76 0.39
C ILE A 88 -8.79 6.90 1.51
N ASP A 89 -9.39 8.07 1.70
CA ASP A 89 -10.43 8.29 2.70
C ASP A 89 -11.68 7.39 2.51
N GLN A 90 -11.93 6.87 1.31
CA GLN A 90 -13.01 5.89 1.07
C GLN A 90 -12.64 4.49 1.57
N ASP A 91 -11.36 4.14 1.58
CA ASP A 91 -10.85 2.82 1.95
C ASP A 91 -10.54 2.70 3.44
N ILE A 92 -9.97 3.74 4.06
CA ILE A 92 -9.53 3.72 5.47
C ILE A 92 -10.59 3.20 6.45
N PRO A 93 -11.89 3.60 6.37
CA PRO A 93 -12.91 3.10 7.28
C PRO A 93 -13.15 1.59 7.21
N ASN A 94 -12.74 0.92 6.13
CA ASN A 94 -12.92 -0.52 5.96
C ASN A 94 -11.90 -1.32 6.79
N LEU A 95 -10.67 -0.83 6.95
CA LEU A 95 -9.60 -1.54 7.65
C LEU A 95 -9.97 -1.93 9.10
N PRO A 96 -10.41 -1.01 10.00
CA PRO A 96 -10.79 -1.39 11.36
C PRO A 96 -12.06 -2.26 11.39
N ARG A 97 -12.96 -2.13 10.41
CA ARG A 97 -14.17 -2.96 10.29
C ARG A 97 -13.81 -4.40 9.95
N ILE A 98 -12.90 -4.59 8.99
CA ILE A 98 -12.36 -5.90 8.61
C ILE A 98 -11.66 -6.52 9.81
N GLN A 99 -10.75 -5.80 10.47
CA GLN A 99 -10.02 -6.31 11.64
C GLN A 99 -10.96 -6.76 12.76
N LYS A 100 -11.97 -5.93 13.10
CA LYS A 100 -12.99 -6.28 14.08
C LYS A 100 -13.79 -7.53 13.67
N GLY A 101 -14.15 -7.63 12.39
CA GLY A 101 -14.84 -8.79 11.83
C GLY A 101 -14.02 -10.08 11.91
N LEU A 102 -12.72 -10.01 11.61
CA LEU A 102 -11.80 -11.15 11.68
C LEU A 102 -11.67 -11.66 13.12
N ILE A 103 -11.49 -10.76 14.09
CA ILE A 103 -11.40 -11.10 15.52
C ILE A 103 -12.70 -11.75 16.01
N ALA A 104 -13.84 -11.16 15.66
CA ALA A 104 -15.16 -11.62 16.09
C ALA A 104 -15.63 -12.91 15.37
N SER A 105 -15.04 -13.26 14.22
CA SER A 105 -15.46 -14.40 13.40
C SER A 105 -15.33 -15.72 14.17
N ALA A 106 -16.40 -16.52 14.16
CA ALA A 106 -16.40 -17.88 14.71
C ALA A 106 -15.62 -18.88 13.85
N LYS A 107 -15.52 -18.62 12.53
CA LYS A 107 -14.87 -19.52 11.55
C LYS A 107 -13.34 -19.55 11.70
N LYS A 108 -12.75 -18.51 12.32
CA LYS A 108 -11.30 -18.33 12.53
C LYS A 108 -10.45 -18.49 11.26
N SER A 109 -11.06 -18.29 10.08
CA SER A 109 -10.42 -18.35 8.77
C SER A 109 -11.20 -17.50 7.76
N VAL A 110 -10.55 -17.12 6.67
CA VAL A 110 -11.12 -16.30 5.59
C VAL A 110 -11.38 -17.18 4.36
N SER A 111 -12.53 -16.99 3.71
CA SER A 111 -12.78 -17.56 2.38
C SER A 111 -12.50 -16.51 1.33
N LEU A 112 -11.53 -16.79 0.46
CA LEU A 112 -11.18 -15.93 -0.65
C LEU A 112 -11.84 -16.41 -1.95
N GLY A 113 -12.36 -15.48 -2.73
CA GLY A 113 -12.82 -15.66 -4.09
C GLY A 113 -11.77 -16.33 -4.96
N SER A 114 -12.22 -17.18 -5.87
CA SER A 114 -11.32 -18.01 -6.69
C SER A 114 -10.45 -17.18 -7.63
N TYR A 115 -11.04 -16.17 -8.29
CA TYR A 115 -10.37 -15.38 -9.32
C TYR A 115 -9.87 -14.02 -8.80
N GLN A 116 -10.78 -13.21 -8.23
CA GLN A 116 -10.52 -11.80 -7.89
C GLN A 116 -9.53 -11.63 -6.73
N GLU A 117 -9.40 -12.62 -5.85
CA GLU A 117 -8.57 -12.55 -4.65
C GLU A 117 -7.34 -13.47 -4.72
N SER A 118 -6.95 -13.84 -5.94
CA SER A 118 -5.75 -14.67 -6.19
C SER A 118 -4.46 -14.03 -5.65
N ARG A 119 -4.30 -12.71 -5.78
CA ARG A 119 -3.15 -11.95 -5.25
C ARG A 119 -3.10 -11.96 -3.72
N ILE A 120 -4.25 -11.80 -3.05
CA ILE A 120 -4.36 -11.88 -1.58
C ILE A 120 -3.98 -13.29 -1.11
N ARG A 121 -4.47 -14.32 -1.81
CA ARG A 121 -4.12 -15.71 -1.51
C ARG A 121 -2.62 -15.96 -1.64
N ALA A 122 -2.01 -15.53 -2.74
CA ALA A 122 -0.57 -15.68 -2.98
C ALA A 122 0.28 -14.95 -1.92
N LEU A 123 -0.15 -13.77 -1.46
CA LEU A 123 0.49 -13.06 -0.36
C LEU A 123 0.48 -13.88 0.93
N HIS A 124 -0.67 -14.44 1.31
CA HIS A 124 -0.79 -15.26 2.53
C HIS A 124 0.01 -16.57 2.43
N GLU A 125 0.00 -17.25 1.28
CA GLU A 125 0.82 -18.45 1.06
C GLU A 125 2.32 -18.14 1.17
N THR A 126 2.75 -16.99 0.68
CA THR A 126 4.14 -16.52 0.81
C THR A 126 4.48 -16.20 2.27
N LEU A 127 3.58 -15.53 2.97
CA LEU A 127 3.75 -15.19 4.39
C LEU A 127 3.86 -16.45 5.26
N ASP A 128 3.01 -17.45 5.04
CA ASP A 128 3.03 -18.71 5.79
C ASP A 128 4.37 -19.44 5.60
N ARG A 129 4.87 -19.51 4.35
CA ARG A 129 6.18 -20.09 4.03
C ARG A 129 7.33 -19.32 4.67
N TYR A 130 7.27 -17.99 4.66
CA TYR A 130 8.26 -17.13 5.30
C TYR A 130 8.32 -17.38 6.82
N ILE A 131 7.16 -17.41 7.49
CA ILE A 131 7.07 -17.68 8.94
C ILE A 131 7.54 -19.10 9.28
N ALA A 132 7.28 -20.07 8.41
CA ALA A 132 7.75 -21.45 8.57
C ALA A 132 9.26 -21.62 8.34
N GLY A 133 9.97 -20.58 7.86
CA GLY A 133 11.40 -20.64 7.54
C GLY A 133 11.71 -21.40 6.23
N GLU A 134 10.74 -21.47 5.32
CA GLU A 134 10.85 -22.20 4.03
C GLU A 134 11.29 -21.30 2.86
N MET A 135 11.72 -20.08 3.17
CA MET A 135 12.30 -19.14 2.21
C MET A 135 13.76 -18.92 2.56
N ASP A 136 14.66 -19.18 1.61
CA ASP A 136 16.09 -18.89 1.77
C ASP A 136 16.28 -17.38 2.04
N GLN A 137 17.15 -17.05 3.01
CA GLN A 137 17.55 -15.67 3.32
C GLN A 137 18.51 -15.11 2.28
#